data_AF-A0A9E1W7I1-F1
#
_entry.id   AF-A0A9E1W7I1-F1
#
_cell.length_a   1.000
_cell.length_b   1.000
_cell.length_c   1.000
_cell.angle_alpha   90.00
_cell.angle_beta   90.00
_cell.angle_gamma   90.00
#
_symmetry.space_group_name_H-M   'P 1'
#
loop_
_entity.id
_entity.type
_entity.pdbx_description
1 polymer ?
#
loop_
_entity_poly.entity_id
_entity_poly.type
_entity_poly.pdbx_seq_one_letter_code
_entity_poly.pdbx_strand_id
1 'polypeptide(L)'
;MVQSLCEKEGSTKTVLYFVNLFASVVLGVTVSAWVLFFTDLFPVVGGLLGLGGLFAWIAFLSHIVSDERKKQLQQGFDQQVLSRLWYTLVIFALGIGLWLGIAETRGTMKLEAIAETKIRSVKIYTVEASGAGSQLPIEDFLLLPGTEMKLIVPTPWFGCREYLISVENYQLTPRFKACALATTTIDFPNSFFQESAAMGPAVDTIISEAAS
;
A
#
# COMPACT_ATOMS: atom_id res chain seq x y z
N MET A 1 30.75 21.63 40.41
CA MET A 1 30.96 20.92 39.13
C MET A 1 30.10 19.66 38.99
N VAL A 2 29.88 18.86 40.05
CA VAL A 2 29.06 17.63 39.98
C VAL A 2 27.56 17.90 39.80
N GLN A 3 26.99 18.92 40.45
CA GLN A 3 25.56 19.27 40.31
C GLN A 3 25.16 19.65 38.87
N SER A 4 26.01 20.37 38.13
CA SER A 4 25.72 20.77 36.74
C SER A 4 25.74 19.60 35.74
N LEU A 5 26.39 18.48 36.08
CA LEU A 5 26.36 17.27 35.25
C LEU A 5 25.09 16.45 35.51
N CYS A 6 24.65 16.39 36.77
CA CYS A 6 23.43 15.68 37.16
C CYS A 6 22.16 16.32 36.57
N GLU A 7 22.11 17.65 36.51
CA GLU A 7 20.98 18.39 35.91
C GLU A 7 20.85 18.17 34.39
N LYS A 8 21.99 18.07 33.68
CA LYS A 8 22.00 17.77 32.24
C LYS A 8 21.55 16.34 31.91
N GLU A 9 21.85 15.38 32.78
CA GLU A 9 21.48 13.98 32.55
C GLU A 9 19.96 13.76 32.66
N GLY A 10 19.31 14.42 33.62
CA GLY A 10 17.85 14.39 33.77
C GLY A 10 17.13 14.99 32.56
N SER A 11 17.58 16.15 32.10
CA SER A 11 16.99 16.86 30.95
C SER A 11 17.05 16.02 29.66
N THR A 12 18.18 15.34 29.41
CA THR A 12 18.38 14.55 28.19
C THR A 12 17.42 13.35 28.11
N LYS A 13 17.18 12.66 29.22
CA LYS A 13 16.27 11.50 29.27
C LYS A 13 14.82 11.92 29.04
N THR A 14 14.41 13.06 29.60
CA THR A 14 13.07 13.62 29.36
C THR A 14 12.88 14.02 27.89
N VAL A 15 13.86 14.68 27.27
CA VAL A 15 13.79 15.03 25.85
C VAL A 15 13.69 13.77 24.98
N LEU A 16 14.52 12.76 25.25
CA LEU A 16 14.54 11.51 24.49
C LEU A 16 13.21 10.74 24.62
N TYR A 17 12.61 10.75 25.81
CA TYR A 17 11.28 10.18 26.05
C TYR A 17 10.23 10.81 25.13
N PHE A 18 10.15 12.14 25.10
CA PHE A 18 9.17 12.85 24.27
C PHE A 18 9.44 12.65 22.78
N VAL A 19 10.71 12.65 22.36
CA VAL A 19 11.09 12.38 20.98
C VAL A 19 10.65 10.99 20.55
N ASN A 20 10.92 9.96 21.37
CA ASN A 20 10.53 8.59 21.06
C ASN A 20 9.02 8.42 21.02
N LEU A 21 8.30 8.99 21.99
CA LEU A 21 6.85 8.95 22.02
C LEU A 21 6.25 9.61 20.77
N PHE A 22 6.72 10.82 20.45
CA PHE A 22 6.26 11.55 19.27
C PHE A 22 6.59 10.80 17.97
N ALA A 23 7.81 10.28 17.84
CA ALA A 23 8.23 9.51 16.68
C ALA A 23 7.39 8.23 16.50
N SER A 24 7.05 7.52 17.59
CA SER A 24 6.15 6.36 17.54
C SER A 24 4.76 6.73 17.05
N VAL A 25 4.20 7.85 17.53
CA VAL A 25 2.89 8.32 17.09
C VAL A 25 2.91 8.71 15.62
N VAL A 26 3.91 9.49 15.19
CA VAL A 26 4.06 9.89 13.77
C VAL A 26 4.24 8.67 12.88
N LEU A 27 5.05 7.69 13.29
CA LEU A 27 5.25 6.46 12.54
C LEU A 27 3.93 5.68 12.41
N GLY A 28 3.20 5.51 13.53
CA GLY A 28 1.90 4.85 13.54
C GLY A 28 0.89 5.52 12.61
N VAL A 29 0.73 6.84 12.69
CA VAL A 29 -0.17 7.61 11.81
C VAL A 29 0.25 7.49 10.35
N THR A 30 1.55 7.55 10.06
CA THR A 30 2.07 7.42 8.70
C THR A 30 1.77 6.04 8.12
N VAL A 31 1.98 4.97 8.90
CA VAL A 31 1.66 3.60 8.49
C VAL A 31 0.15 3.43 8.29
N SER A 32 -0.68 3.96 9.20
CA SER A 32 -2.13 3.90 9.06
C SER A 32 -2.63 4.64 7.83
N ALA A 33 -2.08 5.84 7.55
CA ALA A 33 -2.39 6.59 6.33
C ALA A 33 -1.98 5.80 5.09
N TRP A 34 -0.79 5.20 5.09
CA TRP A 34 -0.33 4.37 3.98
C TRP A 34 -1.26 3.18 3.72
N VAL A 35 -1.65 2.44 4.76
CA VAL A 35 -2.62 1.33 4.64
C VAL A 35 -3.94 1.83 4.08
N LEU A 36 -4.45 2.98 4.54
CA LEU A 36 -5.73 3.55 4.09
C LEU A 36 -5.73 3.92 2.60
N PHE A 37 -4.64 4.56 2.13
CA PHE A 37 -4.59 5.06 0.75
C PHE A 37 -4.21 3.96 -0.25
N PHE A 38 -3.26 3.09 0.10
CA PHE A 38 -2.64 2.17 -0.86
C PHE A 38 -3.17 0.74 -0.80
N THR A 39 -3.81 0.33 0.30
CA THR A 39 -4.27 -1.05 0.47
C THR A 39 -5.78 -1.13 0.67
N ASP A 40 -6.37 -2.27 0.31
CA ASP A 40 -7.76 -2.61 0.66
C ASP A 40 -7.86 -3.31 2.02
N LEU A 41 -6.74 -3.45 2.75
CA LEU A 41 -6.68 -4.07 4.07
C LEU A 41 -7.14 -3.13 5.20
N PHE A 42 -7.40 -1.85 4.90
CA PHE A 42 -7.78 -0.88 5.92
C PHE A 42 -9.00 -1.30 6.76
N PRO A 43 -10.10 -1.85 6.21
CA PRO A 43 -11.22 -2.31 7.03
C PRO A 43 -10.82 -3.42 8.01
N VAL A 44 -9.92 -4.32 7.60
CA VAL A 44 -9.43 -5.42 8.43
C VAL A 44 -8.52 -4.88 9.54
N VAL A 45 -7.53 -4.05 9.18
CA VAL A 45 -6.60 -3.44 10.14
C VAL A 45 -7.33 -2.50 11.10
N GLY A 46 -8.24 -1.67 10.58
CA GLY A 46 -9.08 -0.79 11.37
C GLY A 46 -10.01 -1.55 12.30
N GLY A 47 -10.57 -2.67 11.85
CA GLY A 47 -11.35 -3.58 12.69
C GLY A 47 -10.54 -4.18 13.83
N LEU A 48 -9.32 -4.67 13.55
CA LEU A 48 -8.41 -5.20 14.57
C LEU A 48 -7.98 -4.14 15.58
N LEU A 49 -7.64 -2.93 15.12
CA LEU A 49 -7.30 -1.81 15.99
C LEU A 49 -8.49 -1.37 16.84
N GLY A 50 -9.69 -1.33 16.26
CA GLY A 50 -10.93 -1.03 16.96
C GLY A 50 -11.24 -2.05 18.05
N LEU A 51 -11.08 -3.35 17.75
CA LEU A 51 -11.23 -4.43 18.73
C LEU A 51 -10.19 -4.33 19.85
N GLY A 52 -8.93 -4.04 19.51
CA GLY A 52 -7.88 -3.80 20.49
C GLY A 52 -8.21 -2.64 21.43
N GLY A 53 -8.73 -1.54 20.88
CA GLY A 53 -9.20 -0.39 21.65
C GLY A 53 -10.39 -0.73 22.55
N LEU A 54 -11.37 -1.49 22.04
CA LEU A 54 -12.53 -1.93 22.80
C LEU A 54 -12.11 -2.82 23.98
N PHE A 55 -11.22 -3.79 23.76
CA PHE A 55 -10.71 -4.65 24.83
C PHE A 55 -9.90 -3.86 25.85
N ALA A 56 -9.07 -2.91 25.43
CA ALA A 56 -8.35 -2.02 26.34
C ALA A 56 -9.33 -1.21 27.21
N TRP A 57 -10.42 -0.72 26.62
CA TRP A 57 -11.46 0.03 27.32
C TRP A 57 -12.26 -0.84 28.30
N ILE A 58 -12.66 -2.06 27.91
CA ILE A 58 -13.34 -3.02 28.79
C ILE A 58 -12.43 -3.42 29.95
N ALA A 59 -11.15 -3.70 29.68
CA ALA A 59 -10.17 -4.02 30.71
C ALA A 59 -10.00 -2.85 31.71
N PHE A 60 -10.10 -1.62 31.22
CA PHE A 60 -10.07 -0.43 32.07
C PHE A 60 -11.32 -0.32 32.96
N LEU A 61 -12.53 -0.46 32.41
CA LEU A 61 -13.79 -0.36 33.15
C LEU A 61 -14.01 -1.48 34.16
N SER A 62 -13.61 -2.70 33.81
CA SER A 62 -13.79 -3.87 34.67
C SER A 62 -12.84 -3.90 35.87
N HIS A 63 -11.93 -2.92 35.99
CA HIS A 63 -10.85 -2.91 36.99
C HIS A 63 -10.08 -4.25 37.04
N ILE A 64 -10.03 -4.97 35.91
CA ILE A 64 -9.43 -6.32 35.85
C ILE A 64 -7.93 -6.28 36.18
N VAL A 65 -7.31 -5.11 35.96
CA VAL A 65 -5.95 -4.79 36.37
C VAL A 65 -6.01 -3.71 37.45
N SER A 66 -5.44 -3.99 38.61
CA SER A 66 -5.31 -2.99 39.69
C SER A 66 -4.47 -1.79 39.23
N ASP A 67 -4.76 -0.60 39.75
CA ASP A 67 -4.07 0.62 39.35
C ASP A 67 -2.56 0.58 39.66
N GLU A 68 -2.18 -0.14 40.72
CA GLU A 68 -0.78 -0.40 41.04
C GLU A 68 -0.07 -1.20 39.94
N ARG A 69 -0.73 -2.22 39.38
CA ARG A 69 -0.19 -2.99 38.25
C ARG A 69 -0.13 -2.16 36.97
N LYS A 70 -1.13 -1.31 36.70
CA LYS A 70 -1.11 -0.38 35.57
C LYS A 70 0.10 0.56 35.65
N LYS A 71 0.35 1.12 36.83
CA LYS A 71 1.49 2.01 37.08
C LYS A 71 2.82 1.29 36.90
N GLN A 72 2.95 0.06 37.41
CA GLN A 72 4.15 -0.75 37.22
C GLN A 72 4.41 -1.11 35.75
N LEU A 73 3.36 -1.45 34.99
CA LEU A 73 3.45 -1.71 33.55
C LEU A 73 3.85 -0.45 32.78
N GLN A 74 3.24 0.70 33.09
CA GLN A 74 3.58 1.97 32.48
C GLN A 74 5.04 2.37 32.77
N GLN A 75 5.46 2.29 34.03
CA GLN A 75 6.85 2.56 34.42
C GLN A 75 7.83 1.61 33.76
N GLY A 76 7.49 0.32 33.67
CA GLY A 76 8.30 -0.68 32.98
C GLY A 76 8.45 -0.34 31.50
N PHE A 77 7.36 0.00 30.82
CA PHE A 77 7.39 0.42 29.42
C PHE A 77 8.20 1.71 29.21
N ASP A 78 7.98 2.72 30.04
CA ASP A 78 8.70 4.00 29.97
C ASP A 78 10.22 3.81 30.15
N GLN A 79 10.62 2.97 31.12
CA GLN A 79 12.04 2.71 31.42
C GLN A 79 12.72 1.77 30.41
N GLN A 80 12.00 0.79 29.87
CA GLN A 80 12.58 -0.19 28.95
C GLN A 80 12.56 0.27 27.50
N VAL A 81 11.53 1.01 27.10
CA VAL A 81 11.26 1.37 25.70
C VAL A 81 11.55 2.85 25.46
N LEU A 82 10.77 3.74 26.06
CA LEU A 82 10.79 5.16 25.69
C LEU A 82 12.06 5.92 26.11
N SER A 83 12.70 5.54 27.22
CA SER A 83 13.91 6.21 27.71
C SER A 83 15.23 5.66 27.14
N ARG A 84 15.17 4.67 26.24
CA ARG A 84 16.36 4.02 25.68
C ARG A 84 16.68 4.52 24.26
N LEU A 85 17.95 4.84 24.01
CA LEU A 85 18.44 5.26 22.69
C LEU A 85 18.26 4.18 21.61
N TRP A 86 18.38 2.89 21.97
CA TRP A 86 18.23 1.80 21.00
C TRP A 86 16.82 1.79 20.38
N TYR A 87 15.80 2.18 21.15
CA TYR A 87 14.43 2.26 20.66
C TYR A 87 14.27 3.37 19.62
N THR A 88 14.94 4.51 19.84
CA THR A 88 15.05 5.58 18.85
C THR A 88 15.64 5.04 17.55
N LEU A 89 16.76 4.31 17.63
CA LEU A 89 17.40 3.70 16.46
C LEU A 89 16.46 2.72 15.75
N VAL A 90 15.70 1.91 16.49
CA VAL A 90 14.72 0.97 15.92
C VAL A 90 13.58 1.71 15.23
N ILE A 91 13.00 2.76 15.83
CA ILE A 91 11.96 3.57 15.18
C ILE A 91 12.48 4.20 13.89
N PHE A 92 13.68 4.79 13.91
CA PHE A 92 14.27 5.38 12.72
C PHE A 92 14.57 4.32 11.66
N ALA A 93 15.10 3.16 12.06
CA ALA A 93 15.35 2.06 11.13
C ALA A 93 14.05 1.55 10.50
N LEU A 94 12.98 1.40 11.28
CA LEU A 94 11.65 1.03 10.78
C LEU A 94 11.08 2.11 9.87
N GLY A 95 11.19 3.38 10.25
CA GLY A 95 10.73 4.52 9.45
C GLY A 95 11.46 4.62 8.12
N ILE A 96 12.79 4.48 8.11
CA ILE A 96 13.61 4.45 6.89
C ILE A 96 13.29 3.21 6.07
N GLY A 97 13.20 2.03 6.69
CA GLY A 97 12.88 0.78 6.01
C GLY A 97 11.50 0.83 5.35
N LEU A 98 10.49 1.35 6.04
CA LEU A 98 9.17 1.62 5.48
C LEU A 98 9.25 2.61 4.33
N TRP A 99 9.96 3.72 4.51
CA TRP A 99 10.06 4.76 3.49
C TRP A 99 10.77 4.27 2.21
N LEU A 100 11.79 3.42 2.35
CA LEU A 100 12.50 2.77 1.24
C LEU A 100 11.66 1.66 0.61
N GLY A 101 11.01 0.80 1.39
CA GLY A 101 10.14 -0.27 0.86
C GLY A 101 8.90 0.29 0.14
N ILE A 102 8.36 1.40 0.64
CA ILE A 102 7.26 2.14 0.00
C ILE A 102 7.78 2.96 -1.19
N ALA A 103 9.09 3.26 -1.29
CA ALA A 103 9.63 4.07 -2.37
C ALA A 103 9.39 3.45 -3.75
N GLU A 104 9.45 2.13 -3.83
CA GLU A 104 9.29 1.39 -5.09
C GLU A 104 7.82 1.20 -5.49
N THR A 105 6.86 1.42 -4.59
CA THR A 105 5.47 0.98 -4.71
C THR A 105 4.46 2.11 -4.45
N ARG A 106 4.64 3.26 -5.13
CA ARG A 106 3.84 4.47 -4.89
C ARG A 106 2.67 4.72 -5.84
N GLY A 107 2.47 3.87 -6.83
CA GLY A 107 1.38 4.03 -7.78
C GLY A 107 0.20 3.19 -7.32
N THR A 108 -1.00 3.77 -7.29
CA THR A 108 -2.21 2.98 -7.09
C THR A 108 -3.06 3.04 -8.34
N MET A 109 -3.39 1.88 -8.88
CA MET A 109 -4.41 1.73 -9.90
C MET A 109 -5.68 1.24 -9.25
N LYS A 110 -6.78 1.92 -9.51
CA LYS A 110 -8.11 1.44 -9.15
C LYS A 110 -8.74 0.83 -10.38
N LEU A 111 -9.03 -0.46 -10.30
CA LEU A 111 -9.77 -1.19 -11.32
C LEU A 111 -11.21 -1.29 -10.84
N GLU A 112 -12.14 -0.67 -11.58
CA GLU A 112 -13.56 -0.75 -11.30
C GLU A 112 -14.23 -1.64 -12.34
N ALA A 113 -14.76 -2.78 -11.89
CA ALA A 113 -15.53 -3.68 -12.73
C ALA A 113 -16.97 -3.14 -12.84
N ILE A 114 -17.29 -2.45 -13.94
CA ILE A 114 -18.63 -1.91 -14.18
C ILE A 114 -19.62 -3.07 -14.36
N ALA A 115 -20.31 -3.46 -13.28
CA ALA A 115 -21.51 -4.31 -13.22
C ALA A 115 -21.68 -5.40 -14.30
N GLU A 116 -20.60 -6.10 -14.66
CA GLU A 116 -20.68 -7.26 -15.55
C GLU A 116 -20.98 -8.52 -14.74
N THR A 117 -21.53 -9.57 -15.35
CA THR A 117 -21.83 -10.85 -14.67
C THR A 117 -20.70 -11.88 -14.76
N LYS A 118 -19.60 -11.57 -15.44
CA LYS A 118 -18.50 -12.53 -15.70
C LYS A 118 -17.27 -12.23 -14.86
N ILE A 119 -16.70 -13.28 -14.30
CA ILE A 119 -15.38 -13.28 -13.68
C ILE A 119 -14.34 -13.20 -14.81
N ARG A 120 -13.32 -12.34 -14.65
CA ARG A 120 -12.27 -12.15 -15.66
C ARG A 120 -10.90 -12.11 -14.99
N SER A 121 -9.90 -12.71 -15.65
CA SER A 121 -8.51 -12.49 -15.26
C SER A 121 -7.97 -11.21 -15.91
N VAL A 122 -7.35 -10.37 -15.09
CA VAL A 122 -6.68 -9.14 -15.52
C VAL A 122 -5.19 -9.32 -15.30
N LYS A 123 -4.41 -9.13 -16.37
CA LYS A 123 -2.95 -9.19 -16.36
C LYS A 123 -2.40 -7.79 -16.58
N ILE A 124 -1.39 -7.42 -15.82
CA ILE A 124 -0.76 -6.10 -15.92
C ILE A 124 0.70 -6.27 -16.29
N TYR A 125 1.11 -5.53 -17.30
CA TYR A 125 2.45 -5.53 -17.85
C TYR A 125 3.08 -4.15 -17.70
N THR A 126 4.34 -4.11 -17.29
CA THR A 126 5.14 -2.87 -17.36
C THR A 126 5.59 -2.61 -18.78
N VAL A 127 5.47 -1.38 -19.27
CA VAL A 127 6.12 -0.98 -20.52
C VAL A 127 7.54 -0.56 -20.18
N GLU A 128 8.53 -1.44 -20.41
CA GLU A 128 9.92 -1.03 -20.28
C GLU A 128 10.27 0.04 -21.32
N ALA A 129 10.95 1.10 -20.89
CA ALA A 129 11.36 2.22 -21.75
C ALA A 129 12.29 1.79 -22.90
N SER A 130 12.89 0.59 -22.81
CA SER A 130 13.84 0.08 -23.81
C SER A 130 13.16 -0.50 -25.06
N GLY A 131 11.82 -0.57 -25.12
CA GLY A 131 11.08 -1.10 -26.28
C GLY A 131 11.29 -2.60 -26.52
N ALA A 132 12.16 -3.25 -25.75
CA ALA A 132 12.52 -4.66 -25.84
C ALA A 132 11.54 -5.54 -25.07
N GLY A 133 10.24 -5.44 -25.37
CA GLY A 133 9.22 -6.51 -25.27
C GLY A 133 9.09 -7.38 -24.01
N SER A 134 9.79 -7.13 -22.92
CA SER A 134 9.78 -7.91 -21.68
C SER A 134 8.48 -7.64 -20.91
N GLN A 135 7.41 -8.27 -21.39
CA GLN A 135 6.12 -8.35 -20.72
C GLN A 135 6.18 -9.39 -19.61
N LEU A 136 6.88 -9.08 -18.52
CA LEU A 136 6.76 -9.91 -17.32
C LEU A 136 5.41 -9.60 -16.66
N PRO A 137 4.49 -10.58 -16.55
CA PRO A 137 3.25 -10.39 -15.84
C PRO A 137 3.60 -10.10 -14.38
N ILE A 138 3.15 -8.94 -13.87
CA ILE A 138 3.41 -8.57 -12.48
C ILE A 138 2.67 -9.54 -11.57
N GLU A 139 1.39 -9.76 -11.82
CA GLU A 139 0.52 -10.68 -11.10
C GLU A 139 -0.76 -10.92 -11.95
N ASP A 140 -1.38 -12.09 -11.77
CA ASP A 140 -2.67 -12.45 -12.37
C ASP A 140 -3.77 -12.25 -11.31
N PHE A 141 -4.71 -11.33 -11.55
CA PHE A 141 -5.81 -11.06 -10.62
C PHE A 141 -7.14 -11.52 -11.17
N LEU A 142 -7.97 -12.05 -10.29
CA LEU A 142 -9.34 -12.44 -10.60
C LEU A 142 -10.28 -11.29 -10.18
N LEU A 143 -10.80 -10.56 -11.18
CA LEU A 143 -11.74 -9.47 -10.95
C LEU A 143 -13.15 -10.05 -10.76
N LEU A 144 -13.74 -9.83 -9.59
CA LEU A 144 -15.11 -10.19 -9.30
C LEU A 144 -16.07 -9.09 -9.82
N PRO A 145 -17.28 -9.48 -10.23
CA PRO A 145 -18.27 -8.53 -10.73
C PRO A 145 -18.71 -7.54 -9.65
N GLY A 146 -18.68 -6.24 -9.95
CA GLY A 146 -19.10 -5.18 -9.03
C GLY A 146 -18.15 -4.94 -7.85
N THR A 147 -16.92 -5.46 -7.90
CA THR A 147 -15.90 -5.17 -6.89
C THR A 147 -14.90 -4.12 -7.41
N GLU A 148 -14.54 -3.19 -6.54
CA GLU A 148 -13.39 -2.32 -6.74
C GLU A 148 -12.14 -3.03 -6.21
N MET A 149 -11.05 -2.98 -6.97
CA MET A 149 -9.75 -3.49 -6.53
C MET A 149 -8.70 -2.39 -6.64
N LYS A 150 -7.98 -2.12 -5.55
CA LYS A 150 -6.78 -1.27 -5.59
C LYS A 150 -5.56 -2.16 -5.81
N LEU A 151 -4.82 -1.84 -6.85
CA LEU A 151 -3.54 -2.45 -7.10
C LEU A 151 -2.39 -1.48 -6.88
N ILE A 152 -1.40 -1.95 -6.13
CA ILE A 152 -0.14 -1.26 -5.93
C ILE A 152 0.78 -1.61 -7.08
N VAL A 153 1.24 -0.60 -7.83
CA VAL A 153 2.12 -0.77 -8.98
C VAL A 153 3.48 -0.10 -8.76
N PRO A 154 4.57 -0.71 -9.25
CA PRO A 154 5.91 -0.23 -8.94
C PRO A 154 6.27 1.01 -9.75
N THR A 155 6.29 2.19 -9.13
CA THR A 155 6.50 3.49 -9.79
C THR A 155 7.75 4.18 -9.26
N PRO A 156 8.49 4.91 -10.12
CA PRO A 156 9.67 5.66 -9.67
C PRO A 156 9.26 6.81 -8.74
N TRP A 157 10.19 7.19 -7.88
CA TRP A 157 9.99 8.16 -6.81
C TRP A 157 9.51 9.55 -7.30
N PHE A 158 10.05 9.98 -8.44
CA PHE A 158 9.68 11.21 -9.13
C PHE A 158 9.39 10.88 -10.58
N GLY A 159 8.15 10.51 -10.87
CA GLY A 159 7.74 10.28 -12.24
C GLY A 159 6.49 9.43 -12.33
N CYS A 160 6.26 8.98 -13.56
CA CYS A 160 5.18 8.08 -13.88
C CYS A 160 5.73 6.96 -14.75
N ARG A 161 5.11 5.78 -14.63
CA ARG A 161 5.42 4.62 -15.44
C ARG A 161 4.18 4.24 -16.25
N GLU A 162 4.41 3.79 -17.48
CA GLU A 162 3.35 3.29 -18.36
C GLU A 162 3.15 1.80 -18.12
N TYR A 163 1.88 1.40 -18.09
CA TYR A 163 1.45 0.02 -17.94
C TYR A 163 0.47 -0.33 -19.04
N LEU A 164 0.52 -1.58 -19.45
CA LEU A 164 -0.44 -2.21 -20.35
C LEU A 164 -1.27 -3.17 -19.52
N ILE A 165 -2.58 -3.07 -19.68
CA ILE A 165 -3.51 -4.02 -19.07
C ILE A 165 -3.95 -4.96 -20.19
N SER A 166 -4.02 -6.26 -19.90
CA SER A 166 -4.62 -7.25 -20.77
C SER A 166 -5.72 -7.94 -19.98
N VAL A 167 -6.93 -7.89 -20.50
CA VAL A 167 -8.06 -8.63 -19.96
C VAL A 167 -8.20 -9.91 -20.77
N GLU A 168 -8.44 -11.04 -20.10
CA GLU A 168 -8.60 -12.34 -20.75
C GLU A 168 -9.57 -12.28 -21.93
N ASN A 169 -9.14 -12.77 -23.09
CA ASN A 169 -9.86 -12.78 -24.37
C ASN A 169 -9.99 -11.43 -25.11
N TYR A 170 -9.25 -10.38 -24.71
CA TYR A 170 -9.21 -9.10 -25.41
C TYR A 170 -7.79 -8.67 -25.76
N GLN A 171 -7.61 -7.99 -26.89
CA GLN A 171 -6.31 -7.41 -27.25
C GLN A 171 -5.94 -6.31 -26.25
N LEU A 172 -4.62 -6.14 -26.06
CA LEU A 172 -3.99 -5.20 -25.13
C LEU A 172 -4.71 -3.84 -25.12
N THR A 173 -5.24 -3.46 -23.95
CA THR A 173 -5.88 -2.15 -23.73
C THR A 173 -4.88 -0.99 -23.82
N PRO A 174 -5.34 0.27 -23.97
CA PRO A 174 -4.47 1.43 -24.07
C PRO A 174 -3.47 1.54 -22.93
N ARG A 175 -2.33 2.21 -23.19
CA ARG A 175 -1.30 2.45 -22.18
C ARG A 175 -1.83 3.39 -21.11
N PHE A 176 -1.69 2.99 -19.85
CA PHE A 176 -2.06 3.82 -18.69
C PHE A 176 -0.81 4.30 -17.98
N LYS A 177 -0.80 5.58 -17.62
CA LYS A 177 0.31 6.21 -16.94
C LYS A 177 -0.02 6.32 -15.44
N ALA A 178 0.62 5.52 -14.60
CA ALA A 178 0.52 5.69 -13.15
C ALA A 178 1.68 6.51 -12.63
N CYS A 179 1.36 7.55 -11.86
CA CYS A 179 2.34 8.43 -11.23
C CYS A 179 2.46 8.13 -9.74
N ALA A 180 3.63 8.40 -9.17
CA ALA A 180 3.83 8.27 -7.74
C ALA A 180 2.83 9.14 -6.96
N LEU A 181 2.23 8.59 -5.90
CA LEU A 181 1.26 9.24 -5.02
C LEU A 181 -0.07 9.64 -5.70
N ALA A 182 -0.28 9.26 -6.97
CA ALA A 182 -1.52 9.48 -7.67
C ALA A 182 -2.33 8.18 -7.73
N THR A 183 -3.63 8.29 -7.49
CA THR A 183 -4.57 7.22 -7.79
C THR A 183 -5.09 7.42 -9.21
N THR A 184 -4.86 6.44 -10.08
CA THR A 184 -5.45 6.43 -11.43
C THR A 184 -6.60 5.44 -11.42
N THR A 185 -7.82 5.94 -11.62
CA THR A 185 -8.99 5.08 -11.81
C THR A 185 -9.11 4.74 -13.28
N ILE A 186 -9.25 3.45 -13.57
CA ILE A 186 -9.46 2.94 -14.91
C ILE A 186 -10.85 2.30 -14.92
N ASP A 187 -11.76 3.00 -15.57
CA ASP A 187 -13.08 2.49 -15.87
C ASP A 187 -12.97 1.55 -17.07
N PHE A 188 -13.57 0.36 -16.99
CA PHE A 188 -13.70 -0.54 -18.13
C PHE A 188 -15.14 -0.47 -18.66
N PRO A 189 -15.43 0.42 -19.64
CA PRO A 189 -16.74 0.45 -20.26
C PRO A 189 -17.10 -0.89 -20.89
N ASN A 190 -18.36 -1.28 -20.74
CA ASN A 190 -18.93 -2.46 -21.41
C ASN A 190 -18.71 -2.46 -22.94
N SER A 191 -18.55 -1.27 -23.55
CA SER A 191 -18.32 -1.11 -24.99
C SER A 191 -16.92 -1.53 -25.44
N PHE A 192 -15.89 -1.46 -24.58
CA PHE A 192 -14.55 -1.99 -24.92
C PHE A 192 -14.58 -3.48 -25.23
N PHE A 193 -15.63 -4.18 -24.81
CA PHE A 193 -15.78 -5.61 -24.97
C PHE A 193 -16.73 -6.03 -26.11
N GLN A 194 -17.46 -5.09 -26.74
CA GLN A 194 -18.40 -5.42 -27.82
C GLN A 194 -17.79 -5.37 -29.22
N GLU A 195 -16.72 -4.61 -29.44
CA GLU A 195 -16.25 -4.31 -30.81
C GLU A 195 -15.32 -5.39 -31.40
N SER A 196 -14.68 -6.23 -30.59
CA SER A 196 -13.81 -7.31 -31.11
C SER A 196 -14.58 -8.52 -31.66
N ALA A 197 -15.89 -8.63 -31.39
CA ALA A 197 -16.71 -9.70 -31.95
C ALA A 197 -17.12 -9.43 -33.41
N ALA A 198 -16.99 -8.19 -33.91
CA ALA A 198 -17.36 -7.82 -35.28
C ALA A 198 -16.19 -7.90 -36.28
N MET A 199 -14.95 -7.98 -35.81
CA MET A 199 -13.78 -8.29 -36.65
C MET A 199 -13.58 -9.80 -36.71
N GLY A 200 -14.42 -10.46 -37.51
CA GLY A 200 -14.13 -11.80 -38.02
C GLY A 200 -12.80 -11.83 -38.80
N PRO A 201 -12.22 -13.01 -39.05
CA PRO A 201 -10.90 -13.16 -39.66
C PRO A 201 -10.87 -12.62 -41.09
N ALA A 202 -10.51 -11.35 -41.27
CA ALA A 202 -10.17 -10.76 -42.55
C ALA A 202 -8.67 -10.99 -42.88
N VAL A 203 -8.13 -12.17 -42.55
CA VAL A 203 -6.71 -12.52 -42.75
C VAL A 203 -6.52 -13.60 -43.83
N ASP A 204 -7.59 -14.10 -44.44
CA ASP A 204 -7.46 -15.14 -45.49
C ASP A 204 -7.49 -14.61 -46.94
N THR A 205 -7.56 -13.29 -47.19
CA THR A 205 -7.78 -12.77 -48.55
C THR A 205 -6.60 -12.02 -49.20
N ILE A 206 -5.38 -12.06 -48.64
CA ILE A 206 -4.22 -11.38 -49.27
C ILE A 206 -3.15 -12.35 -49.82
N ILE A 207 -3.26 -13.67 -49.59
CA ILE A 207 -2.22 -14.62 -50.06
C ILE A 207 -2.55 -15.24 -51.45
N SER A 208 -3.73 -15.04 -52.03
CA SER A 208 -4.05 -15.63 -53.35
C SER A 208 -3.75 -14.74 -54.58
N GLU A 209 -3.21 -13.53 -54.42
CA GLU A 209 -2.95 -12.60 -55.54
C GLU A 209 -1.45 -12.38 -55.83
N ALA A 210 -0.59 -13.27 -55.33
CA ALA A 210 0.85 -13.28 -55.61
C ALA A 210 1.32 -14.58 -56.30
N ALA A 211 0.40 -15.35 -56.87
CA ALA A 211 0.68 -16.59 -57.61
C ALA A 211 0.21 -16.52 -59.08
N SER A 212 0.41 -15.36 -59.74
CA SER A 212 0.37 -15.22 -61.20
C SER A 212 1.74 -14.80 -61.72
#